data_AF-A0A3B8V500-F1
#
_entry.id   AF-A0A3B8V500-F1
#
_cell.length_a   1.000
_cell.length_b   1.000
_cell.length_c   1.000
_cell.angle_alpha   90.00
_cell.angle_beta   90.00
_cell.angle_gamma   90.00
#
_symmetry.space_group_name_H-M   'P 1'
#
loop_
_entity.id
_entity.type
_entity.pdbx_description
1 polymer ?
#
loop_
_entity_poly.entity_id
_entity_poly.type
_entity_poly.pdbx_seq_one_letter_code
_entity_poly.pdbx_strand_id
1 'polypeptide(L)' 'MAFTLPELPYAESALEPSIDARTMNIHHSK' A
#
# COMPACT_ATOMS: atom_id res chain seq x y z
N MET A 1 -5.45 6.91 -22.71
CA MET A 1 -5.47 7.45 -21.34
C MET A 1 -4.32 6.81 -20.59
N ALA A 2 -3.55 7.57 -19.80
CA ALA A 2 -2.49 7.01 -18.98
C ALA A 2 -3.12 6.23 -17.82
N PHE A 3 -2.57 5.07 -17.48
CA PHE A 3 -2.96 4.36 -16.27
C PHE A 3 -2.42 5.10 -15.05
N THR A 4 -3.24 5.23 -14.02
CA THR A 4 -2.88 5.84 -12.73
C THR A 4 -3.05 4.81 -11.62
N LEU A 5 -2.13 4.79 -10.67
CA LEU A 5 -2.22 3.94 -9.49
C LEU A 5 -3.25 4.55 -8.51
N PRO A 6 -4.29 3.80 -8.10
CA PRO A 6 -5.21 4.26 -7.07
C PRO A 6 -4.54 4.33 -5.68
N GLU A 7 -4.98 5.29 -4.88
CA GLU A 7 -4.60 5.42 -3.48
C GLU A 7 -5.14 4.26 -2.64
N LEU A 8 -4.43 3.93 -1.56
CA LEU A 8 -4.91 2.94 -0.60
C LEU A 8 -6.11 3.52 0.18
N PRO A 9 -7.18 2.73 0.40
CA PRO A 9 -8.34 3.18 1.18
C PRO A 9 -8.08 3.13 2.71
N TYR A 10 -6.86 2.78 3.12
CA TYR A 10 -6.44 2.62 4.51
C TYR A 10 -4.96 2.97 4.67
N ALA A 11 -4.55 3.21 5.92
CA ALA A 11 -3.15 3.46 6.27
C ALA A 11 -2.27 2.23 5.97
N GLU A 12 -1.00 2.43 5.61
CA GLU A 12 -0.05 1.34 5.31
C GLU A 12 0.09 0.32 6.46
N SER A 13 -0.11 0.74 7.71
CA SER A 13 -0.07 -0.11 8.91
C SER A 13 -1.40 -0.79 9.27
N ALA A 14 -2.48 -0.55 8.51
CA ALA A 14 -3.81 -1.06 8.85
C ALA A 14 -3.93 -2.59 8.81
N LEU A 15 -2.96 -3.27 8.18
CA LEU A 15 -2.91 -4.72 8.03
C LEU A 15 -1.94 -5.39 9.02
N GLU A 16 -1.37 -4.64 9.96
CA GLU A 16 -0.52 -5.22 10.99
C GLU A 16 -1.32 -6.08 11.99
N PRO A 17 -0.75 -7.21 12.48
CA PRO A 17 0.61 -7.70 12.25
C PRO A 17 0.73 -8.64 11.03
N SER A 18 -0.33 -8.81 10.24
CA SER A 18 -0.35 -9.75 9.10
C SER A 18 0.52 -9.27 7.94
N ILE A 19 0.56 -7.97 7.69
CA ILE A 19 1.45 -7.32 6.73
C ILE A 19 1.98 -6.05 7.38
N ASP A 20 3.30 -5.92 7.47
CA ASP A 20 3.93 -4.73 8.03
C ASP A 20 3.90 -3.54 7.06
N ALA A 21 3.94 -2.32 7.60
CA ALA A 21 3.87 -1.10 6.80
C ALA A 21 4.97 -0.99 5.74
N ARG A 22 6.19 -1.49 6.01
CA ARG A 22 7.30 -1.45 5.03
C ARG A 22 7.00 -2.36 3.84
N THR A 23 6.45 -3.55 4.08
CA THR A 23 5.99 -4.44 3.02
C THR A 23 4.89 -3.79 2.17
N MET A 24 3.89 -3.16 2.81
CA MET A 24 2.82 -2.44 2.09
C MET A 24 3.36 -1.28 1.25
N ASN A 25 4.30 -0.50 1.78
CA ASN A 25 4.91 0.61 1.07
C ASN A 25 5.63 0.13 -0.20
N ILE A 26 6.47 -0.90 -0.10
CA ILE A 26 7.19 -1.46 -1.24
C ILE A 26 6.21 -2.07 -2.25
N HIS A 27 5.15 -2.73 -1.79
CA HIS A 27 4.17 -3.37 -2.67
C HIS A 27 3.29 -2.38 -3.45
N HIS A 28 2.93 -1.24 -2.85
CA HIS A 28 2.06 -0.24 -3.49
C HIS A 28 2.85 0.77 -4.32
N SER A 29 4.01 1.23 -3.83
CA SER A 29 4.72 2.37 -4.43
C SER A 29 5.84 2.03 -5.42
N LYS A 30 6.31 0.77 -5.48
CA LYS A 30 7.36 0.33 -6.40
C LYS A 30 6.86 -0.68 -7.42
#